data_AF-A0A924YNC0-F1
#
_entry.id   AF-A0A924YNC0-F1
#
_cell.length_a   1.000
_cell.length_b   1.000
_cell.length_c   1.000
_cell.angle_alpha   90.00
_cell.angle_beta   90.00
_cell.angle_gamma   90.00
#
_symmetry.space_group_name_H-M   'P 1'
#
loop_
_entity.id
_entity.type
_entity.pdbx_description
1 polymer ?
#
loop_
_entity_poly.entity_id
_entity_poly.type
_entity_poly.pdbx_seq_one_letter_code
_entity_poly.pdbx_strand_id
1 'polypeptide(L)'
;MMSRAGRHHLVRWGSALVLLAGILFGIERYVAEHQRAADDKTAATRVSLLANATADGVPFAMEPLEAVRDLAIPKLRTLMKDSQRSLRDRSHAAYALAKFGDTSSTDAIINTILDFVPRADGGEANNIVVALRHLADGGSRGESS
;
A
#
# COMPACT_ATOMS: atom_id res chain seq x y z
N MET A 1 -52.78 -35.83 7.75
CA MET A 1 -52.84 -34.77 8.80
C MET A 1 -51.50 -34.56 9.55
N MET A 2 -50.32 -34.88 8.99
CA MET A 2 -49.02 -34.74 9.70
C MET A 2 -48.20 -33.47 9.38
N SER A 3 -48.73 -32.50 8.62
CA SER A 3 -47.94 -31.35 8.12
C SER A 3 -47.87 -30.11 9.03
N ARG A 4 -48.52 -30.10 10.21
CA ARG A 4 -48.56 -28.91 11.08
C ARG A 4 -47.44 -28.84 12.13
N ALA A 5 -46.90 -29.96 12.59
CA ALA A 5 -45.85 -29.97 13.63
C ALA A 5 -44.47 -29.52 13.10
N GLY A 6 -44.15 -29.78 11.83
CA GLY A 6 -42.84 -29.42 11.25
C GLY A 6 -42.58 -27.93 11.13
N ARG A 7 -43.62 -27.09 11.01
CA ARG A 7 -43.47 -25.65 10.77
C ARG A 7 -42.83 -24.90 11.95
N HIS A 8 -43.21 -25.25 13.19
CA HIS A 8 -42.65 -24.59 14.37
C HIS A 8 -41.19 -24.96 14.60
N HIS A 9 -40.81 -26.20 14.31
CA HIS A 9 -39.40 -26.61 14.38
C HIS A 9 -38.57 -25.92 13.29
N LEU A 10 -39.08 -25.84 12.06
CA LEU A 10 -38.39 -25.14 10.97
C LEU A 10 -38.14 -23.67 11.31
N VAL A 11 -39.15 -22.98 11.87
CA VAL A 11 -39.02 -21.56 12.25
C VAL A 11 -38.01 -21.38 13.39
N ARG A 12 -38.03 -22.25 14.42
CA ARG A 12 -37.09 -22.15 15.57
C ARG A 12 -35.65 -22.43 15.17
N TRP A 13 -35.42 -23.42 14.30
CA TRP A 13 -34.08 -23.72 13.80
C TRP A 13 -33.61 -22.69 12.78
N GLY A 14 -34.51 -22.20 11.93
CA GLY A 14 -34.21 -21.13 10.97
C GLY A 14 -33.77 -19.84 11.66
N SER A 15 -34.49 -19.40 12.71
CA SER A 15 -34.11 -18.19 13.45
C SER A 15 -32.77 -18.35 14.18
N ALA A 16 -32.51 -19.51 14.78
CA ALA A 16 -31.23 -19.81 15.43
C ALA A 16 -30.06 -19.76 14.43
N LEU A 17 -30.24 -20.33 13.23
CA LEU A 17 -29.23 -20.29 12.17
C LEU A 17 -28.96 -18.87 11.67
N VAL A 18 -30.01 -18.06 11.49
CA VAL A 18 -29.86 -16.65 11.09
C VAL A 18 -29.11 -15.86 12.14
N LEU A 19 -29.42 -16.04 13.43
CA LEU A 19 -28.69 -15.39 14.53
C LEU A 19 -27.22 -15.81 14.54
N LEU A 20 -26.94 -17.10 14.40
CA LEU A 20 -25.57 -17.63 14.37
C LEU A 20 -24.79 -17.10 13.17
N ALA A 21 -25.40 -17.06 11.98
CA ALA A 21 -24.80 -16.47 10.78
C ALA A 21 -24.52 -14.97 10.97
N GLY A 22 -25.44 -14.22 11.60
CA GLY A 22 -25.24 -12.81 11.93
C GLY A 22 -24.07 -12.57 12.88
N ILE A 23 -23.92 -13.40 13.91
CA ILE A 23 -22.78 -13.33 14.84
C ILE A 23 -21.48 -13.62 14.10
N LEU A 24 -21.43 -14.68 13.29
CA LEU A 24 -20.22 -15.06 12.54
C LEU A 24 -19.80 -13.93 11.58
N PHE A 25 -20.74 -13.37 10.83
CA PHE A 25 -20.50 -12.24 9.95
C PHE A 25 -19.99 -11.01 10.70
N GLY A 26 -20.53 -10.75 11.90
CA GLY A 26 -20.06 -9.68 12.79
C GLY A 26 -18.61 -9.87 13.23
N ILE A 27 -18.22 -11.11 13.58
CA ILE A 27 -16.85 -11.44 13.98
C ILE A 27 -15.87 -11.25 12.81
N GLU A 28 -16.22 -11.74 11.61
CA GLU A 28 -15.38 -11.56 10.42
C GLU A 28 -15.13 -10.09 10.09
N ARG A 29 -16.19 -9.27 10.16
CA ARG A 29 -16.10 -7.81 9.97
C ARG A 29 -15.20 -7.16 11.01
N TYR A 30 -15.38 -7.52 12.28
CA TYR A 30 -14.58 -6.98 13.38
C TYR A 30 -13.10 -7.32 13.26
N VAL A 31 -12.77 -8.58 12.93
CA VAL A 31 -11.40 -9.04 12.71
C VAL A 31 -10.77 -8.34 11.51
N ALA A 32 -11.49 -8.23 10.39
CA ALA A 32 -11.00 -7.54 9.20
C ALA A 32 -10.72 -6.05 9.45
N GLU A 33 -11.55 -5.37 10.26
CA GLU A 33 -11.34 -3.98 10.63
C GLU A 33 -10.10 -3.81 11.52
N HIS A 34 -9.91 -4.69 12.52
CA HIS A 34 -8.74 -4.65 13.39
C HIS A 34 -7.45 -4.97 12.63
N GLN A 35 -7.48 -5.94 11.72
CA GLN A 35 -6.34 -6.26 10.86
C GLN A 35 -5.98 -5.07 9.97
N ARG A 36 -6.95 -4.43 9.31
CA ARG A 36 -6.69 -3.23 8.50
C ARG A 36 -6.05 -2.10 9.30
N ALA A 37 -6.46 -1.88 10.55
CA ALA A 37 -5.85 -0.86 11.41
C ALA A 37 -4.40 -1.21 11.78
N ALA A 38 -4.10 -2.50 12.00
CA ALA A 38 -2.74 -2.97 12.26
C ALA A 38 -1.85 -2.87 11.00
N ASP A 39 -2.40 -3.22 9.83
CA ASP A 39 -1.70 -3.14 8.55
C ASP A 39 -1.42 -1.69 8.17
N ASP A 40 -2.36 -0.76 8.43
CA ASP A 40 -2.17 0.67 8.18
C ASP A 40 -1.01 1.24 9.02
N LYS A 41 -0.93 0.86 10.30
CA LYS A 41 0.20 1.22 11.17
C LYS A 41 1.50 0.61 10.66
N THR A 42 1.47 -0.65 10.25
CA THR A 42 2.64 -1.34 9.69
C THR A 42 3.14 -0.63 8.42
N ALA A 43 2.24 -0.25 7.52
CA ALA A 43 2.55 0.53 6.33
C ALA A 43 3.16 1.89 6.69
N ALA A 44 2.59 2.61 7.66
CA ALA A 44 3.13 3.89 8.13
C ALA A 44 4.55 3.74 8.71
N THR A 45 4.80 2.72 9.53
CA THR A 45 6.13 2.43 10.07
C THR A 45 7.12 2.11 8.96
N ARG A 46 6.76 1.27 7.99
CA ARG A 46 7.63 0.91 6.87
C ARG A 46 7.94 2.10 5.96
N VAL A 47 6.97 2.98 5.71
CA VAL A 47 7.21 4.23 4.97
C VAL A 47 8.17 5.15 5.73
N SER A 48 8.03 5.23 7.05
CA SER A 48 8.98 5.99 7.89
C SER A 48 10.38 5.38 7.83
N LEU A 49 10.52 4.05 7.86
CA LEU A 49 11.81 3.38 7.71
C LEU A 49 12.45 3.67 6.35
N LEU A 50 11.67 3.64 5.26
CA LEU A 50 12.14 4.02 3.93
C LEU A 50 12.63 5.47 3.89
N ALA A 51 11.86 6.40 4.45
CA ALA A 51 12.24 7.82 4.48
C ALA A 51 13.58 8.04 5.19
N ASN A 52 13.83 7.30 6.27
CA ASN A 52 15.05 7.41 7.07
C ASN A 52 16.18 6.47 6.63
N ALA A 53 15.97 5.61 5.63
CA ALA A 53 16.98 4.66 5.15
C ALA A 53 18.22 5.41 4.63
N THR A 54 19.40 4.81 4.65
CA THR A 54 20.56 5.31 3.88
C THR A 54 20.36 5.03 2.39
N ALA A 55 21.16 5.63 1.51
CA ALA A 55 21.05 5.40 0.07
C ALA A 55 21.14 3.89 -0.27
N ASP A 56 22.13 3.20 0.30
CA ASP A 56 22.30 1.74 0.17
C ASP A 56 21.20 0.93 0.89
N GLY A 57 20.53 1.54 1.86
CA GLY A 57 19.44 0.93 2.63
C GLY A 57 18.08 0.97 1.93
N VAL A 58 17.90 1.84 0.93
CA VAL A 58 16.63 2.02 0.22
C VAL A 58 16.10 0.71 -0.38
N PRO A 59 16.90 -0.10 -1.11
CA PRO A 59 16.43 -1.38 -1.64
C PRO A 59 15.87 -2.32 -0.57
N PHE A 60 16.54 -2.42 0.58
CA PHE A 60 16.12 -3.25 1.70
C PHE A 60 14.88 -2.70 2.41
N ALA A 61 14.76 -1.38 2.53
CA ALA A 61 13.57 -0.75 3.10
C ALA A 61 12.33 -0.87 2.19
N MET A 62 12.52 -1.05 0.89
CA MET A 62 11.43 -1.24 -0.08
C MET A 62 10.84 -2.66 -0.05
N GLU A 63 11.62 -3.70 0.25
CA GLU A 63 11.15 -5.08 0.23
C GLU A 63 9.95 -5.32 1.17
N PRO A 64 9.97 -4.89 2.46
CA PRO A 64 8.81 -5.01 3.33
C PRO A 64 7.60 -4.21 2.85
N LEU A 65 7.78 -3.15 2.06
CA LEU A 65 6.64 -2.35 1.56
C LEU A 65 5.80 -3.11 0.54
N GLU A 66 6.35 -4.13 -0.14
CA GLU A 66 5.60 -4.93 -1.12
C GLU A 66 4.40 -5.65 -0.49
N ALA A 67 4.57 -6.20 0.72
CA ALA A 67 3.50 -6.89 1.45
C ALA A 67 2.36 -5.97 1.90
N VAL A 68 2.56 -4.65 1.90
CA VAL A 68 1.57 -3.64 2.29
C VAL A 68 1.41 -2.56 1.21
N ARG A 69 1.69 -2.92 -0.05
CA ARG A 69 1.78 -1.97 -1.18
C ARG A 69 0.56 -1.06 -1.29
N ASP A 70 -0.64 -1.63 -1.25
CA ASP A 70 -1.89 -0.87 -1.43
C ASP A 70 -2.10 0.18 -0.33
N LEU A 71 -1.64 -0.10 0.89
CA LEU A 71 -1.69 0.82 2.02
C LEU A 71 -0.50 1.80 2.04
N ALA A 72 0.63 1.39 1.47
CA ALA A 72 1.84 2.21 1.40
C ALA A 72 1.75 3.31 0.33
N ILE A 73 1.19 3.02 -0.86
CA ILE A 73 1.07 3.98 -1.97
C ILE A 73 0.48 5.34 -1.55
N PRO A 74 -0.70 5.43 -0.89
CA PRO A 74 -1.24 6.73 -0.49
C PRO A 74 -0.34 7.46 0.51
N LYS A 75 0.33 6.74 1.42
CA LYS A 75 1.27 7.33 2.39
C LYS A 75 2.54 7.85 1.71
N LEU A 76 3.07 7.10 0.74
CA LEU A 76 4.21 7.51 -0.07
C LEU A 76 3.89 8.75 -0.91
N ARG A 77 2.69 8.84 -1.50
CA ARG A 77 2.24 10.05 -2.21
C ARG A 77 2.18 11.26 -1.30
N THR A 78 1.64 11.10 -0.09
CA THR A 78 1.62 12.18 0.92
C THR A 78 3.04 12.59 1.29
N LEU A 79 3.91 11.62 1.59
CA LEU A 79 5.31 11.89 1.94
C LEU A 79 6.06 12.64 0.84
N MET A 80 5.90 12.23 -0.43
CA MET A 80 6.52 12.88 -1.59
C MET A 80 6.08 14.34 -1.75
N LYS A 81 4.82 14.66 -1.42
CA LYS A 81 4.24 16.01 -1.55
C LYS A 81 4.47 16.91 -0.33
N ASP A 82 4.96 16.35 0.78
CA ASP A 82 5.14 17.08 2.04
C ASP A 82 6.37 18.00 1.96
N SER A 83 6.14 19.31 1.80
CA SER A 83 7.22 20.30 1.69
C SER A 83 8.01 20.51 2.98
N GLN A 84 7.52 20.01 4.13
CA GLN A 84 8.26 20.06 5.39
C GLN A 84 9.30 18.93 5.49
N ARG A 85 9.21 17.93 4.60
CA ARG A 85 10.16 16.82 4.54
C ARG A 85 11.39 17.18 3.73
N SER A 86 12.49 16.52 4.07
CA SER A 86 13.73 16.71 3.32
C SER A 86 13.53 16.30 1.85
N LEU A 87 14.28 16.91 0.92
CA LEU A 87 14.23 16.48 -0.48
C LEU A 87 14.58 14.98 -0.61
N ARG A 88 15.51 14.50 0.22
CA ARG A 88 15.89 13.08 0.27
C ARG A 88 14.73 12.17 0.64
N ASP A 89 13.99 12.48 1.71
CA ASP A 89 12.82 11.70 2.14
C ASP A 89 11.77 11.62 1.03
N ARG A 90 11.55 12.75 0.33
CA ARG A 90 10.62 12.83 -0.80
C ARG A 90 11.10 12.02 -2.00
N SER A 91 12.40 12.04 -2.31
CA SER A 91 12.98 11.25 -3.38
C SER A 91 12.92 9.75 -3.09
N HIS A 92 13.13 9.32 -1.84
CA HIS A 92 12.92 7.93 -1.44
C HIS A 92 11.47 7.47 -1.68
N ALA A 93 10.50 8.31 -1.32
CA ALA A 93 9.10 8.04 -1.61
C ALA A 93 8.87 7.92 -3.12
N ALA A 94 9.45 8.82 -3.93
CA ALA A 94 9.38 8.78 -5.38
C ALA A 94 9.99 7.49 -5.97
N TYR A 95 11.11 6.99 -5.42
CA TYR A 95 11.71 5.72 -5.86
C TYR A 95 10.77 4.54 -5.62
N ALA A 96 10.15 4.46 -4.44
CA ALA A 96 9.20 3.40 -4.12
C ALA A 96 7.94 3.48 -5.00
N LEU A 97 7.41 4.68 -5.25
CA LEU A 97 6.27 4.89 -6.15
C LEU A 97 6.59 4.48 -7.59
N ALA A 98 7.79 4.80 -8.08
CA ALA A 98 8.28 4.36 -9.38
C ALA A 98 8.37 2.83 -9.46
N LYS A 99 8.96 2.18 -8.45
CA LYS A 99 9.03 0.70 -8.36
C LYS A 99 7.64 0.06 -8.33
N PHE A 100 6.70 0.69 -7.63
CA PHE A 100 5.29 0.25 -7.59
C PHE A 100 4.50 0.64 -8.83
N GLY A 101 5.12 1.23 -9.86
CA GLY A 101 4.42 1.60 -11.09
C GLY A 101 3.23 2.52 -10.85
N ASP A 102 3.33 3.42 -9.86
CA ASP A 102 2.25 4.38 -9.59
C ASP A 102 2.18 5.44 -10.70
N THR A 103 1.29 5.22 -11.67
CA THR A 103 1.10 6.10 -12.82
C THR A 103 0.31 7.37 -12.51
N SER A 104 -0.36 7.43 -11.36
CA SER A 104 -1.21 8.58 -11.02
C SER A 104 -0.45 9.88 -10.77
N SER A 105 0.87 9.81 -10.66
CA SER A 105 1.74 10.94 -10.33
C SER A 105 3.09 10.85 -11.04
N THR A 106 3.15 10.24 -12.24
CA THR A 106 4.39 10.02 -13.00
C THR A 106 5.22 11.31 -13.12
N ASP A 107 4.62 12.43 -13.54
CA ASP A 107 5.34 13.70 -13.68
C ASP A 107 5.89 14.21 -12.34
N ALA A 108 5.12 14.08 -11.27
CA ALA A 108 5.55 14.49 -9.94
C ALA A 108 6.70 13.61 -9.42
N ILE A 109 6.66 12.30 -9.70
CA ILE A 109 7.73 11.35 -9.37
C ILE A 109 9.00 11.74 -10.14
N ILE A 110 8.91 11.93 -11.45
CA ILE A 110 10.06 12.32 -12.30
C ILE A 110 10.65 13.64 -11.82
N ASN A 111 9.83 14.67 -11.62
CA ASN A 111 10.31 15.98 -11.16
C ASN A 111 11.00 15.89 -9.80
N THR A 112 10.43 15.14 -8.85
CA THR A 112 11.05 14.95 -7.52
C THR A 112 12.40 14.23 -7.61
N ILE A 113 12.53 13.26 -8.51
CA ILE A 113 13.79 12.56 -8.77
C ILE A 113 14.80 13.52 -9.39
N LEU A 114 14.41 14.25 -10.44
CA LEU A 114 15.29 15.19 -11.15
C LEU A 114 15.78 16.33 -10.26
N ASP A 115 14.94 16.86 -9.37
CA ASP A 115 15.32 17.89 -8.40
C ASP A 115 16.44 17.41 -7.44
N PHE A 116 16.52 16.10 -7.20
CA PHE A 116 17.51 15.50 -6.30
C PHE A 116 18.80 15.07 -7.00
N VAL A 117 18.80 14.84 -8.31
CA VAL A 117 19.98 14.42 -9.10
C VAL A 117 21.24 15.24 -8.78
N PRO A 118 21.21 16.59 -8.67
CA PRO A 118 22.43 17.37 -8.39
C PRO A 118 23.05 17.11 -7.00
N ARG A 119 22.31 16.46 -6.10
CA ARG A 119 22.69 16.18 -4.71
C ARG A 119 22.96 14.69 -4.46
N ALA A 120 22.74 13.85 -5.46
CA ALA A 120 22.87 12.41 -5.33
C ALA A 120 24.34 12.01 -5.20
N ASP A 121 24.64 11.19 -4.20
CA ASP A 121 25.90 10.46 -4.13
C ASP A 121 25.84 9.17 -4.97
N GLY A 122 26.88 8.34 -4.91
CA GLY A 122 26.94 7.09 -5.68
C GLY A 122 25.81 6.10 -5.36
N GLY A 123 25.37 6.03 -4.09
CA GLY A 123 24.27 5.16 -3.68
C GLY A 123 22.93 5.68 -4.20
N GLU A 124 22.71 6.99 -4.08
CA GLU A 124 21.48 7.62 -4.55
C GLU A 124 21.39 7.57 -6.09
N ALA A 125 22.51 7.71 -6.80
CA ALA A 125 22.56 7.59 -8.27
C ALA A 125 22.03 6.22 -8.76
N ASN A 126 22.39 5.14 -8.05
CA ASN A 126 21.88 3.81 -8.39
C ASN A 126 20.36 3.71 -8.18
N ASN A 127 19.84 4.25 -7.07
CA ASN A 127 18.40 4.28 -6.79
C ASN A 127 17.64 5.07 -7.86
N ILE A 128 18.18 6.20 -8.31
CA ILE A 128 17.62 7.03 -9.38
C ILE A 128 17.51 6.23 -10.69
N VAL A 129 18.60 5.58 -11.12
CA VAL A 129 18.62 4.81 -12.37
C VAL A 129 17.59 3.68 -12.32
N VAL A 130 17.51 2.95 -11.21
CA VAL A 130 16.53 1.88 -11.02
C VAL A 130 15.09 2.42 -11.06
N ALA A 131 14.82 3.53 -10.38
CA ALA A 131 13.51 4.15 -10.37
C ALA A 131 13.10 4.62 -11.79
N LEU A 132 13.98 5.29 -12.52
CA LEU A 132 13.71 5.76 -13.88
C LEU A 132 13.48 4.58 -14.85
N ARG A 133 14.20 3.48 -14.68
CA ARG A 133 13.96 2.26 -15.45
C ARG A 133 12.57 1.69 -15.20
N HIS A 134 12.11 1.64 -13.94
CA HIS A 134 10.76 1.18 -13.64
C HIS A 134 9.68 2.07 -14.27
N LEU A 135 9.89 3.39 -14.31
CA LEU A 135 8.98 4.32 -14.98
C LEU A 135 8.96 4.11 -16.51
N ALA A 136 10.12 3.90 -17.12
CA ALA A 136 10.23 3.60 -18.56
C ALA A 136 9.53 2.28 -18.91
N ASP A 137 9.76 1.23 -18.12
CA ASP A 137 9.13 -0.08 -18.31
C ASP A 137 7.60 -0.01 -18.09
N GLY A 138 7.15 0.80 -17.13
CA GLY A 138 5.73 1.03 -16.83
C GLY A 138 4.98 1.74 -17.95
N GLY A 139 5.60 2.75 -18.58
CA GLY A 139 5.02 3.47 -19.72
C GLY A 139 4.75 2.55 -20.92
N SER A 140 5.65 1.60 -21.20
CA SER A 140 5.51 0.68 -22.34
C SER A 140 4.31 -0.29 -22.24
N ARG A 141 3.77 -0.52 -21.04
CA ARG A 141 2.61 -1.42 -20.82
C ARG A 141 1.26 -0.70 -20.90
N GLY A 142 1.25 0.63 -20.72
CA GLY A 142 0.02 1.44 -20.74
C GLY A 142 -0.51 1.72 -22.15
N GLU A 143 0.32 1.61 -23.19
CA GLU A 143 -0.06 1.89 -24.59
C GLU A 143 -0.72 0.70 -25.32
N SER A 144 -0.88 -0.44 -24.64
CA SER A 144 -1.43 -1.67 -25.20
C SER A 144 -2.83 -2.05 -24.70
N SER A 145 -3.57 -1.13 -24.08
CA SER A 145 -4.93 -1.34 -23.54
C SER A 145 -5.87 -0.21 -23.92
#